data_AF-A0AAV3P781-F1
#
_entry.id   AF-A0AAV3P781-F1
#
_cell.length_a   1.000
_cell.length_b   1.000
_cell.length_c   1.000
_cell.angle_alpha   90.00
_cell.angle_beta   90.00
_cell.angle_gamma   90.00
#
_symmetry.space_group_name_H-M   'P 1'
#
loop_
_entity.id
_entity.type
_entity.pdbx_description
1 polymer ?
#
loop_
_entity_poly.entity_id
_entity_poly.type
_entity_poly.pdbx_seq_one_letter_code
_entity_poly.pdbx_strand_id
1 'polypeptide(L)'
;MGDARGRKGGLALLWARDSIVEVKSYSSHHIEVFILEQASSPWRFVGFYGHHETNKRKFFWNLMRLVNGLPNVPTLFIGDFNEDCGMFDIGYTGFKHTWCNNFISRNSTRARLDRALASRDWKDSFPEAQLFHLSTNTSDHLPLLLELGDRMVGRKQLKSIFRFEEGWCLCDESREVVNQA
;
A
#
# COMPACT_ATOMS: atom_id res chain seq x y z
N MET A 1 -23.48 -4.97 -20.61
CA MET A 1 -24.13 -5.87 -19.62
C MET A 1 -23.08 -6.85 -19.11
N GLY A 2 -22.41 -6.45 -18.03
CA GLY A 2 -21.54 -7.30 -17.21
C GLY A 2 -21.76 -6.82 -15.78
N ASP A 3 -22.49 -7.63 -15.01
CA ASP A 3 -23.07 -7.32 -13.70
C ASP A 3 -21.97 -7.33 -12.61
N ALA A 4 -21.79 -6.22 -11.89
CA ALA A 4 -20.90 -6.14 -10.74
C ALA A 4 -21.53 -6.88 -9.54
N ARG A 5 -21.26 -8.19 -9.42
CA ARG A 5 -21.66 -8.99 -8.24
C ARG A 5 -20.50 -9.16 -7.25
N GLY A 6 -20.54 -8.44 -6.13
CA GLY A 6 -19.88 -8.86 -4.88
C GLY A 6 -19.21 -7.76 -4.05
N ARG A 7 -19.47 -7.76 -2.73
CA ARG A 7 -18.80 -6.93 -1.71
C ARG A 7 -17.37 -7.42 -1.40
N LYS A 8 -16.50 -7.57 -2.39
CA LYS A 8 -15.16 -8.13 -2.18
C LYS A 8 -14.07 -7.35 -2.91
N GLY A 9 -13.08 -6.89 -2.14
CA GLY A 9 -11.84 -6.29 -2.65
C GLY A 9 -11.87 -4.78 -2.78
N GLY A 10 -10.68 -4.19 -2.91
CA GLY A 10 -10.46 -2.75 -3.05
C GLY A 10 -9.28 -2.28 -2.20
N LEU A 11 -8.59 -1.25 -2.68
CA LEU A 11 -7.57 -0.54 -1.92
C LEU A 11 -8.16 0.77 -1.40
N ALA A 12 -7.69 1.24 -0.25
CA ALA A 12 -7.96 2.60 0.18
C ALA A 12 -6.63 3.22 0.64
N LEU A 13 -6.41 4.48 0.24
CA LEU A 13 -5.29 5.28 0.73
C LEU A 13 -5.86 6.49 1.45
N LEU A 14 -5.46 6.66 2.71
CA LEU A 14 -5.86 7.78 3.54
C LEU A 14 -4.62 8.56 3.95
N TRP A 15 -4.73 9.88 4.02
CA TRP A 15 -3.64 10.76 4.43
C TRP A 15 -4.14 11.89 5.34
N ALA A 16 -3.21 12.48 6.09
CA ALA A 16 -3.48 13.63 6.95
C ALA A 16 -3.76 14.89 6.12
N ARG A 17 -4.64 15.77 6.60
CA ARG A 17 -5.09 16.98 5.88
C ARG A 17 -3.95 17.91 5.42
N ASP A 18 -2.85 17.95 6.15
CA ASP A 18 -1.67 18.77 5.89
C ASP A 18 -0.64 18.10 4.98
N SER A 19 -0.83 16.82 4.63
CA SER A 19 -0.02 16.13 3.63
C SER A 19 -0.46 16.54 2.23
N ILE A 20 0.50 16.92 1.39
CA ILE A 20 0.24 17.19 -0.03
C ILE A 20 0.50 15.88 -0.78
N VAL A 21 -0.56 15.31 -1.32
CA VAL A 21 -0.54 14.04 -2.05
C VAL A 21 -1.15 14.25 -3.42
N GLU A 22 -0.43 13.85 -4.46
CA GLU A 22 -0.90 13.93 -5.85
C GLU A 22 -1.13 12.52 -6.39
N VAL A 23 -2.39 12.16 -6.64
CA VAL A 23 -2.75 10.85 -7.22
C VAL A 23 -2.41 10.84 -8.71
N LYS A 24 -1.69 9.81 -9.16
CA LYS A 24 -1.29 9.65 -10.58
C LYS A 24 -2.08 8.58 -11.30
N SER A 25 -2.26 7.43 -10.67
CA SER A 25 -2.98 6.29 -11.24
C SER A 25 -3.60 5.44 -10.14
N TYR A 26 -4.71 4.77 -10.43
CA TYR A 26 -5.35 3.86 -9.49
C TYR A 26 -6.19 2.80 -10.21
N SER A 27 -6.47 1.71 -9.50
CA SER A 27 -7.39 0.64 -9.87
C SER A 27 -7.85 -0.11 -8.61
N SER A 28 -8.64 -1.17 -8.77
CA SER A 28 -8.95 -2.09 -7.67
C SER A 28 -7.74 -2.82 -7.08
N HIS A 29 -6.57 -2.76 -7.72
CA HIS A 29 -5.37 -3.52 -7.33
C HIS A 29 -4.13 -2.66 -7.12
N HIS A 30 -4.15 -1.36 -7.47
CA HIS A 30 -3.05 -0.45 -7.16
C HIS A 30 -3.54 0.98 -6.91
N ILE A 31 -2.75 1.75 -6.16
CA ILE A 31 -2.86 3.21 -6.06
C ILE A 31 -1.44 3.77 -6.15
N GLU A 32 -1.19 4.66 -7.10
CA GLU A 32 0.07 5.39 -7.25
C GLU A 32 -0.13 6.86 -6.90
N VAL A 33 0.71 7.37 -6.01
CA VAL A 33 0.71 8.79 -5.63
C VAL A 33 2.13 9.34 -5.54
N PHE A 34 2.26 10.65 -5.70
CA PHE A 34 3.43 11.41 -5.28
C PHE A 34 3.14 12.10 -3.96
N ILE A 35 4.09 12.00 -3.04
CA ILE A 35 4.03 12.64 -1.73
C ILE A 35 4.96 13.84 -1.76
N LEU A 36 4.37 15.03 -1.59
CA LEU A 36 5.00 16.34 -1.69
C LEU A 36 5.11 16.92 -0.27
N GLU A 37 6.03 16.40 0.53
CA GLU A 37 6.28 16.98 1.85
C GLU A 37 6.92 18.36 1.70
N GLN A 38 6.39 19.35 2.43
CA GLN A 38 6.93 20.71 2.38
C GLN A 38 8.38 20.69 2.89
N ALA A 39 9.32 21.10 2.02
CA ALA A 39 10.78 21.15 2.22
C ALA A 39 11.60 19.86 1.97
N SER A 40 11.02 18.77 1.43
CA SER A 40 11.79 17.61 0.95
C SER A 40 11.53 17.32 -0.53
N SER A 41 12.44 16.59 -1.18
CA SER A 41 12.23 16.12 -2.55
C SER A 41 11.01 15.18 -2.60
N PRO A 42 10.15 15.30 -3.62
CA PRO A 42 9.01 14.41 -3.76
C PRO A 42 9.45 12.96 -3.90
N TRP A 43 8.63 12.07 -3.35
CA TRP A 43 8.82 10.63 -3.51
C TRP A 43 7.50 9.96 -3.91
N ARG A 44 7.62 8.79 -4.51
CA ARG A 44 6.50 8.04 -5.06
C ARG A 44 6.12 6.90 -4.12
N PHE A 45 4.83 6.81 -3.84
CA PHE A 45 4.23 5.68 -3.14
C PHE A 45 3.33 4.89 -4.09
N VAL A 46 3.48 3.56 -4.06
CA VAL A 46 2.62 2.64 -4.79
C VAL A 46 2.06 1.60 -3.81
N GLY A 47 0.76 1.70 -3.52
CA GLY A 47 0.01 0.71 -2.77
C GLY A 47 -0.49 -0.39 -3.69
N PHE A 48 -0.42 -1.66 -3.27
CA PHE A 48 -0.82 -2.81 -4.10
C PHE A 48 -1.68 -3.83 -3.34
N TYR A 49 -2.60 -4.44 -4.08
CA TYR A 49 -3.39 -5.58 -3.64
C TYR A 49 -3.23 -6.72 -4.64
N GLY A 50 -2.53 -7.78 -4.23
CA GLY A 50 -2.10 -8.85 -5.11
C GLY A 50 -3.24 -9.63 -5.75
N HIS A 51 -3.13 -9.80 -7.07
CA HIS A 51 -4.01 -10.70 -7.79
C HIS A 51 -3.76 -12.15 -7.36
N HIS A 52 -4.82 -12.85 -6.99
CA HIS A 52 -4.79 -14.30 -6.75
C HIS A 52 -4.40 -15.09 -8.01
N GLU A 53 -4.60 -14.53 -9.21
CA GLU A 53 -4.25 -15.13 -10.49
C GLU A 53 -2.81 -14.80 -10.93
N THR A 54 -1.99 -15.83 -11.13
CA THR A 54 -0.57 -15.73 -11.53
C THR A 54 -0.33 -14.92 -12.82
N ASN A 55 -1.24 -14.99 -13.79
CA ASN A 55 -1.06 -14.30 -15.08
C ASN A 55 -1.17 -12.77 -14.97
N LYS A 56 -1.92 -12.25 -14.00
CA LYS A 56 -2.06 -10.80 -13.75
C LYS A 56 -0.89 -10.24 -12.92
N ARG A 57 -0.13 -11.09 -12.24
CA ARG A 57 1.12 -10.72 -11.54
C ARG A 57 2.20 -10.23 -12.51
N LYS A 58 2.24 -10.76 -13.74
CA LYS A 58 3.18 -10.32 -14.80
C LYS A 58 3.04 -8.87 -15.20
N PHE A 59 1.81 -8.35 -15.26
CA PHE A 59 1.57 -6.94 -15.56
C PHE A 59 2.16 -6.04 -14.47
N PHE A 60 1.93 -6.42 -13.21
CA PHE A 60 2.50 -5.74 -12.05
C PHE A 60 4.04 -5.76 -12.04
N TRP A 61 4.64 -6.91 -12.35
CA TRP A 61 6.09 -7.02 -12.48
C TRP A 61 6.67 -6.04 -13.51
N ASN A 62 5.99 -5.87 -14.64
CA ASN A 62 6.42 -4.94 -15.67
C ASN A 62 6.27 -3.48 -15.21
N LEU A 63 5.18 -3.14 -14.51
CA LEU A 63 5.00 -1.81 -13.94
C LEU A 63 6.09 -1.48 -12.92
N MET A 64 6.39 -2.39 -11.99
CA MET A 64 7.45 -2.18 -11.00
C MET A 64 8.82 -1.99 -11.64
N ARG A 65 9.17 -2.82 -12.64
CA ARG A 65 10.43 -2.68 -13.39
C ARG A 65 10.49 -1.37 -14.15
N LEU A 66 9.39 -0.95 -14.76
CA LEU A 66 9.30 0.32 -15.46
C LEU A 66 9.48 1.48 -14.49
N VAL A 67 8.74 1.49 -13.38
CA VAL A 67 8.80 2.55 -12.37
C VAL A 67 10.17 2.62 -11.70
N ASN A 68 10.78 1.49 -11.34
CA ASN A 68 12.16 1.47 -10.81
C ASN A 68 13.22 1.80 -11.87
N GLY A 69 12.89 1.67 -13.16
CA GLY A 69 13.77 2.06 -14.26
C GLY A 69 13.70 3.56 -14.58
N LEU A 70 12.71 4.29 -14.05
CA LEU A 70 12.63 5.74 -14.22
C LEU A 70 13.67 6.41 -13.30
N PRO A 71 14.64 7.16 -13.86
CA PRO A 71 15.68 7.78 -13.04
C PRO A 71 15.09 8.86 -12.13
N ASN A 72 15.70 9.01 -10.95
CA ASN A 72 15.58 10.16 -10.05
C ASN A 72 14.23 10.36 -9.32
N VAL A 73 13.43 9.31 -9.14
CA VAL A 73 12.26 9.38 -8.24
C VAL A 73 12.35 8.30 -7.16
N PRO A 74 12.67 8.67 -5.91
CA PRO A 74 12.62 7.77 -4.77
C PRO A 74 11.25 7.08 -4.71
N THR A 75 11.21 5.75 -4.77
CA THR A 75 9.96 5.00 -4.87
C THR A 75 9.85 3.93 -3.79
N LEU A 76 8.69 3.86 -3.16
CA LEU A 76 8.30 2.85 -2.20
C LEU A 76 7.04 2.12 -2.69
N PHE A 77 7.08 0.80 -2.64
CA PHE A 77 5.95 -0.08 -2.89
C PHE A 77 5.54 -0.75 -1.58
N ILE A 78 4.25 -0.76 -1.25
CA ILE A 78 3.70 -1.51 -0.10
C ILE A 78 2.47 -2.27 -0.55
N GLY A 79 2.31 -3.50 -0.10
CA GLY A 79 1.09 -4.25 -0.33
C GLY A 79 1.26 -5.74 -0.17
N ASP A 80 0.22 -6.47 -0.58
CA ASP A 80 0.24 -7.93 -0.70
C ASP A 80 0.82 -8.31 -2.07
N PHE A 81 2.05 -8.82 -2.09
CA PHE A 81 2.75 -9.16 -3.33
C PHE A 81 2.48 -10.59 -3.80
N ASN A 82 1.93 -11.46 -2.95
CA ASN A 82 1.72 -12.90 -3.17
C ASN A 82 2.94 -13.75 -3.62
N GLU A 83 4.07 -13.16 -4.00
CA GLU A 83 5.29 -13.80 -4.52
C GLU A 83 6.55 -13.02 -4.13
N ASP A 84 7.73 -13.64 -4.27
CA ASP A 84 9.01 -12.94 -4.13
C ASP A 84 9.33 -12.15 -5.39
N CYS A 85 9.59 -10.86 -5.20
CA CYS A 85 9.81 -9.88 -6.25
C CYS A 85 11.25 -9.81 -6.74
N GLY A 86 12.21 -10.41 -6.02
CA GLY A 86 13.63 -10.18 -6.26
C GLY A 86 14.06 -8.71 -6.12
N MET A 87 13.21 -7.89 -5.51
CA MET A 87 13.46 -6.47 -5.24
C MET A 87 13.98 -6.28 -3.83
N PHE A 88 14.59 -5.13 -3.58
CA PHE A 88 15.09 -4.79 -2.25
C PHE A 88 13.92 -4.62 -1.27
N ASP A 89 13.73 -5.65 -0.45
CA ASP A 89 12.84 -5.64 0.70
C ASP A 89 13.50 -4.82 1.80
N ILE A 90 12.80 -3.81 2.34
CA ILE A 90 13.35 -2.96 3.40
C ILE A 90 13.46 -3.70 4.74
N GLY A 91 12.95 -4.93 4.81
CA GLY A 91 12.89 -5.74 6.02
C GLY A 91 11.67 -5.42 6.85
N TYR A 92 11.62 -6.00 8.05
CA TYR A 92 10.56 -5.78 9.02
C TYR A 92 11.02 -6.10 10.44
N THR A 93 10.30 -5.57 11.42
CA THR A 93 10.39 -5.87 12.85
C THR A 93 9.05 -6.42 13.34
N GLY A 94 9.07 -7.41 14.23
CA GLY A 94 7.87 -8.06 14.76
C GLY A 94 7.62 -9.46 14.20
N PHE A 95 6.35 -9.82 14.00
CA PHE A 95 5.95 -11.18 13.64
C PHE A 95 6.44 -11.62 12.26
N LYS A 96 6.94 -12.84 12.12
CA LYS A 96 7.49 -13.34 10.84
C LYS A 96 6.47 -13.46 9.70
N HIS A 97 5.20 -13.68 10.01
CA HIS A 97 4.15 -13.98 9.04
C HIS A 97 3.06 -12.91 9.14
N THR A 98 2.60 -12.41 8.00
CA THR A 98 1.55 -11.39 7.93
C THR A 98 0.20 -11.99 7.57
N TRP A 99 0.15 -13.25 7.11
CA TRP A 99 -1.08 -13.95 6.77
C TRP A 99 -1.17 -15.35 7.39
N CYS A 100 -2.38 -15.77 7.75
CA CYS A 100 -2.70 -17.13 8.20
C CYS A 100 -4.00 -17.63 7.56
N ASN A 101 -4.04 -18.89 7.12
CA ASN A 101 -5.24 -19.49 6.52
C ASN A 101 -6.38 -19.82 7.53
N ASN A 102 -6.34 -19.25 8.74
CA ASN A 102 -7.31 -19.43 9.83
C ASN A 102 -7.68 -20.88 10.19
N PHE A 103 -6.85 -21.87 9.82
CA PHE A 103 -7.10 -23.26 10.18
C PHE A 103 -6.66 -23.51 11.62
N ILE A 104 -7.61 -23.79 12.52
CA ILE A 104 -7.36 -24.13 13.93
C ILE A 104 -6.91 -25.60 14.02
N SER A 105 -5.75 -25.93 13.45
CA SER A 105 -5.12 -27.23 13.60
C SER A 105 -3.59 -27.11 13.55
N ARG A 106 -2.87 -28.20 13.83
CA ARG A 106 -1.40 -28.26 13.73
C ARG A 106 -0.86 -27.99 12.31
N ASN A 107 -1.73 -27.93 11.30
CA ASN A 107 -1.38 -27.70 9.89
C ASN A 107 -1.71 -26.27 9.40
N SER A 108 -1.85 -25.29 10.31
CA SER A 108 -2.08 -23.89 9.91
C SER A 108 -0.93 -23.41 9.00
N THR A 109 -1.25 -22.98 7.78
CA THR A 109 -0.26 -22.43 6.86
C THR A 109 -0.20 -20.92 7.06
N ARG A 110 1.02 -20.40 7.23
CA ARG A 110 1.27 -18.97 7.48
C ARG A 110 2.29 -18.46 6.47
N ALA A 111 2.08 -17.27 5.94
CA ALA A 111 2.96 -16.67 4.94
C ALA A 111 3.22 -15.19 5.24
N ARG A 112 4.33 -14.65 4.71
CA ARG A 112 4.58 -13.19 4.66
C ARG A 112 4.25 -12.72 3.25
N LEU A 113 3.03 -12.24 3.10
CA LEU A 113 2.46 -11.78 1.83
C LEU A 113 2.60 -10.26 1.70
N ASP A 114 2.44 -9.58 2.82
CA ASP A 114 2.51 -8.13 2.92
C ASP A 114 3.97 -7.69 3.12
N ARG A 115 4.46 -6.84 2.24
CA ARG A 115 5.86 -6.37 2.24
C ARG A 115 5.95 -4.88 1.93
N ALA A 116 7.14 -4.33 2.17
CA ALA A 116 7.52 -3.01 1.67
C ALA A 116 8.82 -3.14 0.88
N LEU A 117 8.83 -2.62 -0.34
CA LEU A 117 9.96 -2.71 -1.26
C LEU A 117 10.34 -1.30 -1.69
N ALA A 118 11.62 -0.99 -1.74
CA ALA A 118 12.08 0.37 -2.02
C ALA A 118 13.14 0.42 -3.11
N SER A 119 13.16 1.51 -3.86
CA SER A 119 14.33 1.87 -4.66
C SER A 119 15.51 2.25 -3.75
N ARG A 120 16.73 2.18 -4.29
CA ARG A 120 17.94 2.57 -3.55
C ARG A 120 17.84 4.02 -3.07
N ASP A 121 17.50 4.93 -3.97
CA ASP A 121 17.38 6.37 -3.67
C ASP A 121 16.31 6.67 -2.60
N TRP A 122 15.27 5.83 -2.50
CA TRP A 122 14.30 5.92 -1.41
C TRP A 122 14.90 5.50 -0.08
N LYS A 123 15.63 4.38 -0.03
CA LYS A 123 16.31 3.97 1.20
C LYS A 123 17.38 4.98 1.63
N ASP A 124 18.08 5.60 0.68
CA ASP A 124 19.06 6.64 0.94
C ASP A 124 18.39 7.94 1.47
N SER A 125 17.16 8.23 1.02
CA SER A 125 16.36 9.37 1.50
C SER A 125 15.74 9.13 2.89
N PHE A 126 15.46 7.87 3.23
CA PHE A 126 14.84 7.44 4.48
C PHE A 126 15.65 6.31 5.14
N PRO A 127 16.89 6.59 5.57
CA PRO A 127 17.79 5.55 6.11
C PRO A 127 17.23 4.93 7.40
N GLU A 128 16.56 5.73 8.23
CA GLU A 128 15.94 5.32 9.49
C GLU A 128 14.57 4.65 9.33
N ALA A 129 14.07 4.49 8.09
CA ALA A 129 12.76 3.88 7.89
C ALA A 129 12.72 2.42 8.35
N GLN A 130 11.68 2.08 9.11
CA GLN A 130 11.44 0.76 9.68
C GLN A 130 9.98 0.34 9.47
N LEU A 131 9.80 -0.91 9.01
CA LEU A 131 8.49 -1.53 8.88
C LEU A 131 8.21 -2.43 10.09
N PHE A 132 7.05 -2.29 10.69
CA PHE A 132 6.59 -3.09 11.82
C PHE A 132 5.36 -3.90 11.43
N HIS A 133 5.34 -5.17 11.83
CA HIS A 133 4.15 -6.02 11.75
C HIS A 133 3.41 -5.95 13.08
N LEU A 134 2.22 -5.34 13.08
CA LEU A 134 1.41 -5.15 14.28
C LEU A 134 0.53 -6.39 14.52
N SER A 135 0.33 -6.78 15.78
CA SER A 135 -0.61 -7.86 16.10
C SER A 135 -2.05 -7.40 15.95
N THR A 136 -2.88 -8.24 15.34
CA THR A 136 -4.33 -8.09 15.33
C THR A 136 -4.99 -9.42 15.67
N ASN A 137 -6.15 -9.35 16.32
CA ASN A 137 -6.96 -10.51 16.69
C ASN A 137 -8.19 -10.66 15.79
N THR A 138 -8.40 -9.73 14.85
CA THR A 138 -9.68 -9.59 14.12
C THR A 138 -9.53 -9.72 12.61
N SER A 139 -8.31 -9.95 12.11
CA SER A 139 -8.00 -10.08 10.69
C SER A 139 -7.03 -11.23 10.46
N ASP A 140 -7.16 -11.91 9.33
CA ASP A 140 -6.21 -12.91 8.84
C ASP A 140 -4.93 -12.31 8.27
N HIS A 141 -4.94 -10.99 7.99
CA HIS A 141 -3.77 -10.17 7.72
C HIS A 141 -3.34 -9.34 8.92
N LEU A 142 -2.02 -9.21 9.13
CA LEU A 142 -1.42 -8.28 10.09
C LEU A 142 -1.27 -6.87 9.48
N PRO A 143 -1.65 -5.80 10.19
CA PRO A 143 -1.37 -4.44 9.77
C PRO A 143 0.14 -4.18 9.67
N LEU A 144 0.54 -3.45 8.63
CA LEU A 144 1.89 -2.91 8.48
C LEU A 144 1.94 -1.46 8.96
N LEU A 145 2.91 -1.14 9.80
CA LEU A 145 3.23 0.23 10.18
C LEU A 145 4.62 0.58 9.64
N LEU A 146 4.70 1.57 8.74
CA LEU A 146 5.97 2.11 8.28
C LEU A 146 6.26 3.42 9.02
N GLU A 147 7.33 3.44 9.79
CA GLU A 147 7.86 4.65 10.39
C GLU A 147 9.03 5.15 9.55
N LEU A 148 9.03 6.42 9.15
CA LEU A 148 10.06 7.00 8.28
C LEU A 148 11.23 7.63 9.06
N GLY A 149 11.21 7.55 10.40
CA GLY A 149 12.12 8.27 11.29
C GLY A 149 11.77 9.76 11.40
N ASP A 150 12.21 10.38 12.49
CA ASP A 150 11.94 11.80 12.74
C ASP A 150 12.89 12.66 11.88
N ARG A 151 12.39 13.25 10.78
CA ARG A 151 13.04 14.46 10.26
C ARG A 151 12.72 15.54 11.28
N MET A 152 13.71 15.95 12.08
CA MET A 152 13.58 17.07 13.01
C MET A 152 13.16 18.36 12.27
N VAL A 153 11.88 18.50 11.95
CA VAL A 153 11.23 19.71 11.46
C VAL A 153 9.85 19.76 12.10
N GLY A 154 9.83 20.11 13.39
CA GLY A 154 8.73 20.86 14.01
C GLY A 154 7.31 20.32 13.90
N ARG A 155 7.08 19.01 13.85
CA ARG A 155 5.70 18.48 14.01
C ARG A 155 5.27 18.64 15.46
N LYS A 156 4.52 19.72 15.73
CA LYS A 156 3.59 19.74 16.89
C LYS A 156 2.74 18.47 16.82
N GLN A 157 2.42 17.85 17.95
CA GLN A 157 1.47 16.73 17.99
C GLN A 157 0.14 17.19 17.36
N LEU A 158 -0.05 16.90 16.07
CA LEU A 158 -1.19 17.36 15.31
C LEU A 158 -2.29 16.30 15.43
N LYS A 159 -3.47 16.74 15.88
CA LYS A 159 -4.69 15.94 15.78
C LYS A 159 -4.96 15.71 14.30
N SER A 160 -4.66 14.49 13.82
CA SER A 160 -4.92 14.07 12.45
C SER A 160 -6.41 14.17 12.16
N ILE A 161 -6.79 15.07 11.25
CA ILE A 161 -8.11 15.08 10.64
C ILE A 161 -7.93 14.41 9.29
N PHE A 162 -8.57 13.27 9.12
CA PHE A 162 -8.46 12.39 7.96
C PHE A 162 -9.12 13.01 6.72
N ARG A 163 -8.50 12.83 5.55
CA ARG A 163 -9.14 13.10 4.26
C ARG A 163 -9.36 11.77 3.53
N PHE A 164 -10.56 11.60 3.00
CA PHE A 164 -10.97 10.54 2.07
C PHE A 164 -11.45 11.23 0.81
N GLU A 165 -10.80 10.95 -0.33
CA GLU A 165 -11.28 11.38 -1.65
C GLU A 165 -12.16 10.23 -2.18
N GLU A 166 -13.47 10.45 -2.25
CA GLU A 166 -14.46 9.47 -2.72
C GLU A 166 -14.45 9.39 -4.27
N GLY A 167 -13.31 9.00 -4.85
CA GLY A 167 -13.22 8.65 -6.28
C GLY A 167 -13.89 7.32 -6.63
N TRP A 168 -14.24 6.53 -5.61
CA TRP A 168 -14.78 5.17 -5.70
C TRP A 168 -16.22 5.10 -6.22
N CYS A 169 -16.96 6.22 -6.20
CA CYS A 169 -18.32 6.33 -6.73
C CYS A 169 -18.40 6.87 -8.17
N LEU A 170 -17.25 7.13 -8.82
CA LEU A 170 -17.20 7.70 -10.18
C LEU A 170 -16.79 6.68 -11.26
N CYS A 171 -16.66 5.40 -10.90
CA CYS A 171 -16.83 4.35 -11.91
C CYS A 171 -18.32 4.32 -12.28
N ASP A 172 -18.64 4.45 -13.57
CA ASP A 172 -19.98 4.62 -14.16
C ASP A 172 -21.01 3.50 -13.83
N GLU A 173 -20.68 2.56 -12.96
CA GLU A 173 -21.55 1.45 -12.53
C GLU A 173 -22.10 1.60 -11.10
N SER A 174 -21.90 2.73 -10.42
CA SER A 174 -22.36 2.92 -9.03
C SER A 174 -23.49 3.96 -8.83
N ARG A 175 -24.09 4.48 -9.91
CA ARG A 175 -25.04 5.60 -9.83
C ARG A 175 -26.52 5.25 -9.57
N GLU A 176 -26.85 3.99 -9.22
CA GLU A 176 -28.25 3.58 -9.02
C GLU A 176 -28.65 3.22 -7.57
N VAL A 177 -27.82 3.49 -6.55
CA VAL A 177 -28.21 3.21 -5.15
C VAL A 177 -27.96 4.41 -4.23
N VAL A 178 -28.52 5.58 -4.56
CA VAL A 178 -28.63 6.71 -3.61
C VAL A 178 -30.06 7.27 -3.51
N ASN A 179 -31.06 6.68 -4.17
CA ASN A 179 -32.46 7.07 -3.95
C ASN A 179 -33.35 5.84 -3.82
N GLN A 180 -33.40 5.26 -2.60
CA GLN A 180 -34.57 4.62 -1.97
C GLN A 180 -34.12 3.63 -0.88
N ALA A 181 -33.97 4.14 0.35
CA ALA A 181 -34.44 3.55 1.63
C ALA A 181 -33.86 4.36 2.80
#